data_AF-F6UV26-F1
#
_entry.id   AF-F6UV26-F1
#
_cell.length_a   1.000
_cell.length_b   1.000
_cell.length_c   1.000
_cell.angle_alpha   90.00
_cell.angle_beta   90.00
_cell.angle_gamma   90.00
#
_symmetry.space_group_name_H-M   'P 1'
#
loop_
_entity.id
_entity.type
_entity.pdbx_description
1 polymer ?
#
loop_
_entity_poly.entity_id
_entity_poly.type
_entity_poly.pdbx_seq_one_letter_code
_entity_poly.pdbx_strand_id
1 'polypeptide(L)'
;MRVIASVTLFCFALGLVSATEVEMADMKSLQEVIDAATSTEVDTLYNGKSSSIHDMLVIVKEKTNIEASYLDKVFVEASSSRNVQELKKVMLDMTSAVDFINEVIKHFQANPMAGRKIRSDEL
;
A
#
# COMPACT_ATOMS: atom_id res chain seq x y z
N MET A 1 -31.39 50.10 -14.18
CA MET A 1 -29.96 49.82 -14.51
C MET A 1 -29.18 49.99 -13.21
N ARG A 2 -28.39 49.04 -12.70
CA ARG A 2 -27.45 48.12 -13.34
C ARG A 2 -27.48 46.75 -12.66
N VAL A 3 -27.43 45.71 -13.49
CA VAL A 3 -27.06 44.33 -13.15
C VAL A 3 -25.53 44.26 -13.02
N ILE A 4 -25.04 43.20 -12.37
CA ILE A 4 -23.68 42.62 -12.36
C ILE A 4 -22.96 42.77 -11.01
N ALA A 5 -23.18 41.79 -10.14
CA ALA A 5 -22.13 41.21 -9.30
C ALA A 5 -22.02 39.74 -9.77
N SER A 6 -21.32 39.52 -10.88
CA SER A 6 -19.91 39.13 -10.94
C SER A 6 -19.63 37.83 -10.18
N VAL A 7 -20.00 36.74 -10.85
CA VAL A 7 -19.41 35.40 -10.82
C VAL A 7 -18.08 35.35 -10.06
N THR A 8 -18.14 35.03 -8.77
CA THR A 8 -16.98 34.56 -7.99
C THR A 8 -17.45 33.48 -7.02
N LEU A 9 -18.16 32.48 -7.56
CA LEU A 9 -18.60 31.33 -6.78
C LEU A 9 -18.50 30.06 -7.63
N PHE A 10 -17.35 29.80 -8.25
CA PHE A 10 -17.15 28.53 -8.97
C PHE A 10 -15.72 27.97 -8.97
N CYS A 11 -14.82 28.49 -8.13
CA CYS A 11 -13.45 27.93 -8.03
C CYS A 11 -13.14 27.29 -6.66
N PHE A 12 -13.97 27.48 -5.64
CA PHE A 12 -13.76 26.85 -4.32
C PHE A 12 -14.37 25.45 -4.19
N ALA A 13 -15.29 25.05 -5.08
CA ALA A 13 -15.89 23.72 -5.04
C ALA A 13 -14.97 22.63 -5.65
N LEU A 14 -14.12 22.98 -6.63
CA LEU A 14 -13.22 22.03 -7.28
C LEU A 14 -12.01 21.64 -6.41
N GLY A 15 -11.53 22.55 -5.55
CA GLY A 15 -10.40 22.26 -4.66
C GLY A 15 -10.76 21.41 -3.44
N LEU A 16 -12.01 21.49 -2.98
CA LEU A 16 -12.49 20.70 -1.82
C LEU A 16 -12.85 19.27 -2.22
N VAL A 17 -13.49 19.07 -3.38
CA VAL A 17 -13.81 17.72 -3.90
C VAL A 17 -12.54 16.92 -4.17
N SER A 18 -11.53 17.54 -4.80
CA SER A 18 -10.25 16.89 -5.11
C SER A 18 -9.47 16.46 -3.87
N ALA A 19 -9.47 17.26 -2.79
CA ALA A 19 -8.80 16.88 -1.55
C ALA A 19 -9.46 15.66 -0.87
N THR A 20 -10.80 15.62 -0.81
CA THR A 20 -11.52 14.46 -0.25
C THR A 20 -11.41 13.21 -1.12
N GLU A 21 -11.36 13.34 -2.44
CA GLU A 21 -11.20 12.19 -3.34
C GLU A 21 -9.79 11.59 -3.24
N VAL A 22 -8.76 12.44 -3.16
CA VAL A 22 -7.37 12.01 -2.95
C VAL A 22 -7.22 11.33 -1.59
N GLU A 23 -7.75 11.92 -0.50
CA GLU A 23 -7.71 11.30 0.83
C GLU A 23 -8.45 9.95 0.87
N MET A 24 -9.60 9.82 0.19
CA MET A 24 -10.32 8.54 0.10
C MET A 24 -9.56 7.48 -0.71
N ALA A 25 -8.92 7.87 -1.81
CA ALA A 25 -8.10 6.97 -2.62
C ALA A 25 -6.87 6.47 -1.83
N ASP A 26 -6.22 7.39 -1.10
CA ASP A 26 -5.09 7.08 -0.22
C ASP A 26 -5.50 6.10 0.89
N MET A 27 -6.61 6.38 1.59
CA MET A 27 -7.13 5.49 2.64
C MET A 27 -7.47 4.09 2.10
N LYS A 28 -8.13 4.01 0.94
CA LYS A 28 -8.48 2.73 0.33
C LYS A 28 -7.24 1.95 -0.10
N SER A 29 -6.24 2.64 -0.65
CA SER A 29 -4.98 2.02 -1.07
C SER A 29 -4.22 1.43 0.12
N LEU A 30 -4.13 2.17 1.23
CA LEU A 30 -3.51 1.70 2.46
C LEU A 30 -4.26 0.50 3.04
N GLN A 31 -5.59 0.54 3.07
CA GLN A 31 -6.41 -0.56 3.59
C GLN A 31 -6.18 -1.86 2.80
N GLU A 32 -6.05 -1.80 1.48
CA GLU A 32 -5.79 -2.97 0.65
C GLU A 32 -4.45 -3.65 1.01
N VAL A 33 -3.41 -2.86 1.33
CA VAL A 33 -2.12 -3.40 1.79
C VAL A 33 -2.27 -4.06 3.16
N ILE A 34 -2.97 -3.40 4.09
CA ILE A 34 -3.23 -3.94 5.43
C ILE A 34 -4.00 -5.26 5.32
N ASP A 35 -5.07 -5.30 4.53
CA ASP A 35 -5.91 -6.49 4.34
C ASP A 35 -5.12 -7.64 3.71
N ALA A 36 -4.24 -7.35 2.74
CA ALA A 36 -3.37 -8.35 2.14
C ALA A 36 -2.35 -8.91 3.15
N ALA A 37 -1.69 -8.02 3.88
CA ALA A 37 -0.63 -8.33 4.84
C ALA A 37 -1.13 -9.00 6.13
N THR A 38 -2.40 -8.82 6.47
CA THR A 38 -3.08 -9.44 7.62
C THR A 38 -4.10 -10.51 7.22
N SER A 39 -4.09 -10.92 5.94
CA SER A 39 -5.02 -11.92 5.45
C SER A 39 -4.85 -13.25 6.17
N THR A 40 -5.94 -14.04 6.26
CA THR A 40 -5.92 -15.37 6.89
C THR A 40 -4.84 -16.29 6.32
N GLU A 41 -4.50 -16.13 5.04
CA GLU A 41 -3.41 -16.88 4.40
C GLU A 41 -2.05 -16.51 5.01
N VAL A 42 -1.77 -15.22 5.21
CA VAL A 42 -0.56 -14.74 5.90
C VAL A 42 -0.58 -15.14 7.38
N ASP A 43 -1.72 -15.08 8.06
CA ASP A 43 -1.88 -15.57 9.45
C ASP A 43 -1.65 -17.09 9.58
N THR A 44 -2.06 -17.87 8.58
CA THR A 44 -1.85 -19.33 8.54
C THR A 44 -0.38 -19.67 8.33
N LEU A 45 0.37 -18.83 7.60
CA LEU A 45 1.82 -18.94 7.49
C LEU A 45 2.48 -18.80 8.87
N TYR A 46 2.02 -17.88 9.73
CA TYR A 46 2.61 -17.70 11.06
C TYR A 46 2.25 -18.80 12.06
N ASN A 47 1.02 -19.30 12.00
CA ASN A 47 0.50 -20.24 13.00
C ASN A 47 0.80 -21.72 12.69
N GLY A 48 1.25 -22.06 11.49
CA GLY A 48 1.30 -23.46 11.04
C GLY A 48 2.66 -23.99 10.56
N LYS A 49 3.46 -23.20 9.84
CA LYS A 49 4.71 -23.66 9.21
C LYS A 49 5.62 -22.46 8.98
N SER A 50 6.87 -22.51 9.46
CA SER A 50 7.89 -21.50 9.18
C SER A 50 7.80 -21.06 7.71
N SER A 51 7.52 -19.78 7.49
CA SER A 51 7.30 -19.21 6.16
C SER A 51 8.30 -18.10 5.92
N SER A 52 8.79 -18.01 4.70
CA SER A 52 9.82 -17.03 4.34
C SER A 52 9.18 -15.66 4.07
N ILE A 53 9.97 -14.59 4.18
CA ILE A 53 9.54 -13.25 3.73
C ILE A 53 9.09 -13.28 2.26
N HIS A 54 9.68 -14.16 1.45
CA HIS A 54 9.29 -14.35 0.06
C HIS A 54 7.83 -14.86 -0.07
N ASP A 55 7.39 -15.77 0.79
CA ASP A 55 6.02 -16.30 0.71
C ASP A 55 4.98 -15.21 1.02
N MET A 56 5.31 -14.34 1.97
CA MET A 56 4.51 -13.15 2.30
C MET A 56 4.45 -12.17 1.11
N LEU A 57 5.58 -11.93 0.44
CA LEU A 57 5.65 -11.10 -0.76
C LEU A 57 4.75 -11.62 -1.88
N VAL A 58 4.72 -12.94 -2.10
CA VAL A 58 3.86 -13.56 -3.11
C VAL A 58 2.39 -13.29 -2.81
N ILE A 59 1.95 -13.47 -1.56
CA ILE A 59 0.56 -13.21 -1.18
C ILE A 59 0.18 -11.74 -1.38
N VAL A 60 1.05 -10.81 -0.96
CA VAL A 60 0.77 -9.37 -1.13
C VAL A 60 0.70 -8.99 -2.61
N LYS A 61 1.53 -9.57 -3.47
CA LYS A 61 1.45 -9.38 -4.93
C LYS A 61 0.13 -9.88 -5.52
N GLU A 62 -0.39 -11.00 -5.03
CA GLU A 62 -1.63 -11.59 -5.53
C GLU A 62 -2.88 -10.83 -5.05
N LYS A 63 -2.80 -10.19 -3.88
CA LYS A 63 -3.95 -9.50 -3.26
C LYS A 63 -3.99 -8.00 -3.49
N THR A 64 -2.94 -7.40 -4.05
CA THR A 64 -2.87 -5.96 -4.26
C THR A 64 -2.68 -5.57 -5.72
N ASN A 65 -3.20 -4.41 -6.12
CA ASN A 65 -2.96 -3.82 -7.44
C ASN A 65 -1.71 -2.91 -7.45
N ILE A 66 -0.64 -3.34 -6.79
CA ILE A 66 0.65 -2.63 -6.74
C ILE A 66 1.61 -3.32 -7.72
N GLU A 67 2.38 -2.53 -8.46
CA GLU A 67 3.39 -3.05 -9.39
C GLU A 67 4.35 -4.00 -8.68
N ALA A 68 4.48 -5.23 -9.22
CA ALA A 68 5.24 -6.30 -8.58
C ALA A 68 6.71 -5.92 -8.30
N SER A 69 7.34 -5.16 -9.20
CA SER A 69 8.70 -4.67 -9.02
C SER A 69 8.83 -3.63 -7.90
N TYR A 70 7.76 -2.91 -7.59
CA TYR A 70 7.73 -1.97 -6.47
C TYR A 70 7.63 -2.74 -5.15
N LEU A 71 6.75 -3.75 -5.07
CA LEU A 71 6.66 -4.63 -3.91
C LEU A 71 7.97 -5.37 -3.66
N ASP A 72 8.65 -5.84 -4.72
CA ASP A 72 9.99 -6.45 -4.61
C ASP A 72 10.98 -5.51 -3.91
N LYS A 73 11.00 -4.24 -4.32
CA LYS A 73 11.88 -3.23 -3.72
C LYS A 73 11.55 -3.02 -2.24
N VAL A 74 10.28 -2.80 -1.90
CA VAL A 74 9.85 -2.54 -0.52
C VAL A 74 10.19 -3.70 0.39
N PHE A 75 9.95 -4.94 -0.04
CA PHE A 75 10.25 -6.12 0.77
C PHE A 75 11.75 -6.36 0.93
N VAL A 76 12.54 -6.11 -0.12
CA VAL A 76 14.01 -6.17 -0.04
C VAL A 76 14.56 -5.14 0.93
N GLU A 77 14.06 -3.90 0.87
CA GLU A 77 14.46 -2.81 1.78
C GLU A 77 14.04 -3.10 3.23
N ALA A 78 12.76 -3.47 3.46
CA ALA A 78 12.23 -3.75 4.80
C ALA A 78 12.92 -4.94 5.48
N SER A 79 13.36 -5.93 4.71
CA SER A 79 14.07 -7.12 5.24
C SER A 79 15.58 -6.93 5.37
N SER A 80 16.12 -5.78 4.95
CA SER A 80 17.57 -5.55 4.81
C SER A 80 18.27 -6.60 3.93
N SER A 81 17.55 -7.19 2.98
CA SER A 81 18.10 -8.15 2.01
C SER A 81 18.73 -7.42 0.82
N ARG A 82 19.55 -8.12 0.02
CA ARG A 82 20.12 -7.54 -1.21
C ARG A 82 19.22 -7.68 -2.41
N ASN A 83 18.37 -8.70 -2.42
CA ASN A 83 17.49 -9.04 -3.54
C ASN A 83 16.39 -10.03 -3.11
N VAL A 84 15.42 -10.24 -4.00
CA VAL A 84 14.27 -11.13 -3.78
C VAL A 84 14.68 -12.59 -3.52
N GLN A 85 15.80 -13.07 -4.06
CA GLN A 85 16.24 -14.45 -3.82
C GLN A 85 16.74 -14.66 -2.39
N GLU A 86 17.25 -13.61 -1.74
CA GLU A 86 17.63 -13.68 -0.32
C GLU A 86 16.40 -13.76 0.60
N LEU A 87 15.26 -13.19 0.20
CA LEU A 87 14.01 -13.25 0.98
C LEU A 87 13.54 -14.68 1.24
N LYS A 88 13.83 -15.62 0.33
CA LYS A 88 13.51 -17.05 0.48
C LYS A 88 14.25 -17.72 1.63
N LYS A 89 15.36 -17.12 2.08
CA LYS A 89 16.22 -17.64 3.14
C LYS A 89 15.91 -17.01 4.50
N VAL A 90 15.15 -15.92 4.51
CA VAL A 90 14.78 -15.22 5.74
C VAL A 90 13.47 -15.79 6.25
N MET A 91 13.58 -16.70 7.21
CA MET A 91 12.46 -17.27 7.94
C MET A 91 12.20 -16.40 9.17
N LEU A 92 10.96 -15.99 9.38
CA LEU A 92 10.59 -15.20 10.54
C LEU A 92 9.80 -16.05 11.54
N ASP A 93 10.06 -15.84 12.83
CA ASP A 93 9.12 -16.25 13.88
C ASP A 93 7.92 -15.29 13.90
N MET A 94 6.89 -15.63 14.67
CA MET A 94 5.64 -14.86 14.71
C MET A 94 5.88 -13.38 15.06
N THR A 95 6.68 -13.10 16.09
CA THR A 95 6.97 -11.71 16.52
C THR A 95 7.69 -10.93 15.43
N SER A 96 8.76 -11.50 14.87
CA SER A 96 9.56 -10.87 13.83
C SER A 96 8.75 -10.64 12.55
N ALA A 97 7.80 -11.52 12.26
CA ALA A 97 6.93 -11.39 11.10
C ALA A 97 5.90 -10.27 11.25
N VAL A 98 5.33 -10.11 12.45
CA VAL A 98 4.47 -8.96 12.77
C VAL A 98 5.25 -7.66 12.65
N ASP A 99 6.47 -7.61 13.20
CA ASP A 99 7.34 -6.44 13.09
C ASP A 99 7.67 -6.11 11.62
N PHE A 100 7.99 -7.13 10.83
CA PHE A 100 8.25 -6.97 9.40
C PHE A 100 7.03 -6.43 8.63
N ILE A 101 5.84 -6.99 8.86
CA ILE A 101 4.61 -6.48 8.23
C ILE A 101 4.33 -5.04 8.64
N ASN A 102 4.56 -4.68 9.90
CA ASN A 102 4.41 -3.30 10.36
C ASN A 102 5.37 -2.34 9.64
N GLU A 103 6.60 -2.75 9.34
CA GLU A 103 7.52 -1.94 8.52
C GLU A 103 7.01 -1.76 7.08
N VAL A 104 6.47 -2.82 6.47
CA VAL A 104 5.84 -2.71 5.14
C VAL A 104 4.62 -1.77 5.19
N ILE A 105 3.77 -1.87 6.21
CA ILE A 105 2.62 -0.98 6.38
C ILE A 105 3.07 0.48 6.56
N LYS A 106 4.09 0.75 7.38
CA LYS A 106 4.63 2.12 7.56
C LYS A 106 5.08 2.75 6.24
N HIS A 107 5.69 1.97 5.36
CA HIS A 107 6.08 2.45 4.03
C HIS A 107 4.88 2.99 3.23
N PHE A 108 3.77 2.25 3.24
CA PHE A 108 2.53 2.65 2.55
C PHE A 108 1.71 3.69 3.33
N GLN A 109 1.86 3.81 4.66
CA GLN A 109 1.28 4.94 5.40
C GLN A 109 1.91 6.27 4.97
N ALA A 110 3.22 6.27 4.71
CA ALA A 110 3.91 7.47 4.23
C ALA A 110 3.58 7.78 2.76
N ASN A 111 3.33 6.76 1.93
CA ASN A 111 3.02 6.92 0.52
C ASN A 111 1.95 5.92 0.06
N PRO A 112 0.65 6.19 0.32
CA PRO A 112 -0.40 5.21 0.10
C PRO A 112 -0.55 4.74 -1.35
N MET A 113 -0.34 5.61 -2.33
CA MET A 113 -0.47 5.31 -3.76
C MET A 113 0.82 4.81 -4.43
N ALA A 114 1.89 4.58 -3.65
CA ALA A 114 3.18 4.25 -4.24
C ALA A 114 3.18 2.90 -4.96
N GLY A 115 3.83 2.85 -6.13
CA GLY A 115 3.87 1.65 -6.95
C GLY A 115 2.55 1.33 -7.66
N ARG A 116 1.53 2.18 -7.58
CA ARG A 116 0.30 2.04 -8.37
C ARG A 116 0.36 2.91 -9.62
N LYS A 117 -0.12 2.39 -10.74
CA LYS A 117 -0.43 3.24 -11.88
C LYS A 117 -1.62 4.11 -11.48
N ILE A 118 -1.44 5.43 -11.44
CA ILE A 118 -2.56 6.37 -11.34
C ILE A 118 -3.41 6.12 -12.58
N ARG A 119 -4.63 5.63 -12.35
CA ARG A 119 -5.60 5.44 -13.40
C ARG A 119 -5.95 6.82 -13.96
N SER A 120 -5.83 7.01 -15.27
CA SER A 120 -6.08 8.30 -15.93
C SER A 120 -7.53 8.79 -15.78
N ASP A 121 -8.42 7.93 -15.30
CA ASP A 121 -9.81 8.20 -14.91
C ASP A 121 -9.96 8.68 -13.44
N GLU A 122 -8.87 8.77 -12.67
CA GLU A 122 -8.81 9.30 -11.30
C GLU A 122 -8.06 10.65 -11.21
N LEU A 123 -7.75 11.29 -12.35
CA LEU A 123 -7.17 12.63 -12.52
C LEU A 123 -8.12 13.55 -13.30
#